data_AF-A0A7R9BDE8-F1
#
_entry.id   AF-A0A7R9BDE8-F1
#
_cell.length_a   1.000
_cell.length_b   1.000
_cell.length_c   1.000
_cell.angle_alpha   90.00
_cell.angle_beta   90.00
_cell.angle_gamma   90.00
#
_symmetry.space_group_name_H-M   'P 1'
#
loop_
_entity.id
_entity.type
_entity.pdbx_description
1 polymer ?
#
loop_
_entity_poly.entity_id
_entity_poly.type
_entity_poly.pdbx_seq_one_letter_code
_entity_poly.pdbx_strand_id
1 'polypeptide(L)'
;VPRFQKACTAYGVPDVDLFQTVDLWDFKNIAAVTTAIFAIGRTAYKHPEWRGPSLGPRPSEEHKREWTEEQLRSGETIIGLQAGNNKGATQAGQSFGATRKILLGK
;
A
#
# COMPACT_ATOMS: atom_id res chain seq x y z
N VAL A 1 1.81 31.78 4.77
CA VAL A 1 2.03 30.45 4.15
C VAL A 1 3.52 30.07 4.02
N PRO A 2 4.43 30.90 3.47
CA PRO A 2 5.82 30.46 3.21
C PRO A 2 6.62 30.06 4.46
N ARG A 3 6.39 30.73 5.60
CA ARG A 3 7.02 30.36 6.88
C ARG A 3 6.58 28.97 7.36
N PHE A 4 5.30 28.67 7.23
CA PHE A 4 4.73 27.37 7.59
C PHE A 4 5.30 26.26 6.73
N GLN A 5 5.30 26.43 5.40
CA GLN A 5 5.87 25.44 4.48
C GLN A 5 7.34 25.16 4.78
N LYS A 6 8.16 26.21 4.97
CA LYS A 6 9.57 26.06 5.35
C LYS A 6 9.76 25.29 6.66
N ALA A 7 8.92 25.57 7.67
CA ALA A 7 8.96 24.84 8.93
C ALA A 7 8.57 23.36 8.75
N CYS A 8 7.56 23.07 7.92
CA CYS A 8 7.12 21.70 7.64
C CYS A 8 8.21 20.89 6.90
N THR A 9 8.82 21.46 5.86
CA THR A 9 9.93 20.81 5.14
C THR A 9 11.12 20.58 6.08
N ALA A 10 11.48 21.57 6.91
CA ALA A 10 12.56 21.41 7.91
C ALA A 10 12.23 20.36 8.98
N TYR A 11 10.95 20.19 9.30
CA TYR A 11 10.45 19.14 10.19
C TYR A 11 10.33 17.77 9.49
N GLY A 12 10.69 17.65 8.21
CA GLY A 12 10.66 16.36 7.49
C GLY A 12 9.30 15.97 6.94
N VAL A 13 8.35 16.90 6.83
CA VAL A 13 7.13 16.70 6.05
C VAL A 13 7.49 16.69 4.56
N PRO A 14 7.09 15.67 3.78
CA PRO A 14 7.33 15.63 2.34
C PRO A 14 6.65 16.80 1.62
N ASP A 15 7.33 17.37 0.62
CA ASP A 15 6.84 18.53 -0.13
C ASP A 15 5.53 18.24 -0.87
N VAL A 16 5.29 16.98 -1.24
CA VAL A 16 4.05 16.54 -1.92
C VAL A 16 2.80 16.68 -1.05
N ASP A 17 2.97 16.75 0.28
CA ASP A 17 1.88 16.95 1.23
C ASP A 17 1.70 18.42 1.62
N LEU A 18 2.49 19.35 1.07
CA LEU A 18 2.35 20.78 1.32
C LEU A 18 1.34 21.42 0.37
N PHE A 19 0.44 22.22 0.93
CA PHE A 19 -0.53 23.02 0.17
C PHE A 19 0.13 24.29 -0.39
N GLN A 20 -0.44 24.86 -1.46
CA GLN A 20 0.01 26.12 -2.07
C GLN A 20 -0.65 27.34 -1.42
N THR A 21 -0.07 28.53 -1.55
CA THR A 21 -0.61 29.75 -0.89
C THR A 21 -2.07 30.04 -1.25
N VAL A 22 -2.47 29.78 -2.51
CA VAL A 22 -3.85 29.97 -2.98
C VAL A 22 -4.85 29.03 -2.33
N ASP A 23 -4.41 27.84 -1.90
CA ASP A 23 -5.27 26.84 -1.27
C ASP A 23 -5.84 27.33 0.05
N LEU A 24 -5.02 28.07 0.82
CA LEU A 24 -5.40 28.68 2.09
C LEU A 24 -5.93 30.10 1.95
N TRP A 25 -5.27 30.96 1.16
CA TRP A 25 -5.61 32.40 1.12
C TRP A 25 -6.90 32.66 0.34
N ASP A 26 -7.07 31.99 -0.81
CA ASP A 26 -8.23 32.14 -1.67
C ASP A 26 -9.25 31.01 -1.47
N PHE A 27 -9.05 30.18 -0.43
CA PHE A 27 -9.90 29.04 -0.08
C PHE A 27 -10.09 28.04 -1.23
N LYS A 28 -9.14 27.93 -2.16
CA LYS A 28 -9.27 27.07 -3.34
C LYS A 28 -9.28 25.59 -2.99
N ASN A 29 -8.57 25.19 -1.94
CA ASN A 29 -8.44 23.79 -1.54
C ASN A 29 -8.10 23.63 -0.06
N ILE A 30 -9.08 23.83 0.81
CA ILE A 30 -8.92 23.63 2.26
C ILE A 30 -8.69 22.15 2.62
N ALA A 31 -9.10 21.22 1.76
CA ALA A 31 -8.79 19.81 1.95
C ALA A 31 -7.26 19.57 1.90
N ALA A 32 -6.52 20.21 0.98
CA ALA A 32 -5.06 20.12 0.94
C ALA A 32 -4.40 20.70 2.19
N VAL A 33 -4.91 21.81 2.71
CA VAL A 33 -4.46 22.39 4.00
C VAL A 33 -4.66 21.39 5.14
N THR A 34 -5.81 20.73 5.16
CA THR A 34 -6.16 19.73 6.19
C THR A 34 -5.25 18.50 6.09
N THR A 35 -5.00 18.01 4.87
CA THR A 35 -4.05 16.91 4.61
C THR A 35 -2.65 17.25 5.10
N ALA A 36 -2.17 18.48 4.87
CA ALA A 36 -0.87 18.93 5.38
C ALA A 36 -0.78 18.90 6.91
N ILE A 37 -1.87 19.21 7.62
CA ILE A 37 -1.92 19.13 9.09
C ILE A 37 -1.80 17.67 9.55
N PHE A 38 -2.52 16.74 8.92
CA PHE A 38 -2.35 15.30 9.18
C PHE A 38 -0.95 14.81 8.81
N ALA A 39 -0.33 15.37 7.77
CA ALA A 39 1.03 15.05 7.37
C ALA A 39 2.07 15.47 8.42
N ILE A 40 1.86 16.58 9.12
CA ILE A 40 2.68 16.97 10.28
C ILE A 40 2.46 15.98 11.43
N GLY A 41 1.21 15.62 11.70
CA GLY A 41 0.83 14.67 12.75
C GLY A 41 1.52 13.32 12.61
N ARG A 42 1.54 12.76 11.40
CA ARG A 42 2.26 11.50 11.11
C ARG A 42 3.78 11.67 11.20
N THR A 43 4.32 12.82 10.81
CA THR A 43 5.77 13.08 10.86
C THR A 43 6.24 13.16 12.31
N ALA A 44 5.43 13.74 13.22
CA ALA A 44 5.76 13.85 14.63
C ALA A 44 6.08 12.50 15.31
N TYR A 45 5.55 11.36 14.83
CA TYR A 45 5.94 10.03 15.32
C TYR A 45 7.43 9.71 15.13
N LYS A 46 8.10 10.36 14.17
CA LYS A 46 9.53 10.20 13.88
C LYS A 46 10.42 11.14 14.70
N HIS A 47 9.84 12.00 15.54
CA HIS A 47 10.54 13.00 16.34
C HIS A 47 10.51 12.65 17.83
N PRO A 48 11.56 12.00 18.39
CA PRO A 48 11.59 11.60 19.80
C PRO A 48 11.53 12.78 20.78
N GLU A 49 11.92 13.97 20.34
CA GLU A 49 11.83 15.22 21.10
C GLU A 49 10.39 15.73 21.26
N TRP A 50 9.47 15.26 20.42
CA TRP A 50 8.06 15.65 20.49
C TRP A 50 7.37 14.93 21.64
N ARG A 51 7.02 15.69 22.68
CA ARG A 51 6.25 15.21 23.86
C ARG A 51 4.76 15.55 23.81
N GLY A 52 4.30 16.17 22.73
CA GLY A 52 2.90 16.54 22.55
C GLY A 52 2.02 15.38 22.08
N PRO A 53 0.70 15.59 21.97
CA PRO A 53 -0.20 14.60 21.39
C PRO A 53 0.18 14.33 19.93
N SER A 54 -0.02 13.10 19.48
CA SER A 54 0.13 12.73 18.07
C SER A 54 -1.24 12.75 17.38
N LEU A 55 -1.27 13.11 16.10
CA LEU A 55 -2.48 13.18 15.29
C LEU A 55 -2.45 12.10 14.21
N GLY A 56 -3.49 11.27 14.17
CA GLY A 56 -3.63 10.17 13.23
C GLY A 56 -3.08 8.83 13.74
N PRO A 57 -3.17 7.76 12.95
CA PRO A 57 -2.61 6.46 13.30
C PRO A 57 -1.08 6.49 13.25
N ARG A 58 -0.44 5.71 14.14
CA ARG A 58 1.01 5.52 14.11
C ARG A 58 1.41 4.90 12.76
N PRO A 59 2.38 5.49 12.01
CA PRO A 59 2.92 4.87 10.81
C PRO A 59 3.46 3.48 11.10
N SER A 60 3.20 2.51 10.22
CA SER A 60 3.75 1.16 10.35
C SER A 60 5.27 1.20 10.16
N GLU A 61 5.98 0.53 11.06
CA GLU A 61 7.41 0.28 10.90
C GLU A 61 7.64 -0.99 10.09
N GLU A 62 8.68 -0.99 9.25
CA GLU A 62 9.06 -2.17 8.49
C GLU A 62 9.55 -3.27 9.45
N HIS A 63 8.82 -4.38 9.49
CA HIS A 63 9.23 -5.54 10.28
C HIS A 63 10.08 -6.48 9.42
N LYS A 64 11.36 -6.14 9.25
CA LYS A 64 12.33 -7.03 8.59
C LYS A 64 12.47 -8.32 9.39
N ARG A 65 11.99 -9.42 8.83
CA ARG A 65 12.19 -10.75 9.40
C ARG A 65 13.47 -11.31 8.79
N GLU A 66 14.39 -11.71 9.63
CA GLU A 66 15.56 -12.47 9.21
C GLU A 66 15.19 -13.96 9.31
N TRP A 67 15.40 -14.69 8.21
CA TRP A 67 15.23 -16.13 8.18
C TRP A 67 16.60 -16.78 8.10
N THR A 68 16.74 -17.95 8.70
CA THR A 68 17.97 -18.74 8.53
C THR A 68 18.05 -19.26 7.10
N GLU A 69 19.26 -19.50 6.61
CA GLU A 69 19.49 -20.09 5.28
C GLU A 69 18.77 -21.43 5.12
N GLU A 70 18.70 -22.22 6.20
CA GLU A 70 17.97 -23.49 6.24
C GLU A 70 16.44 -23.29 6.09
N GLN A 71 15.87 -22.25 6.70
CA GLN A 71 14.46 -21.90 6.54
C GLN A 71 14.14 -21.40 5.12
N LEU A 72 15.04 -20.60 4.52
CA LEU A 72 14.90 -20.15 3.13
C LEU A 72 14.92 -21.34 2.16
N ARG A 73 15.90 -22.24 2.32
CA ARG A 73 16.00 -23.49 1.54
C ARG A 73 14.81 -24.42 1.72
N SER A 74 14.27 -24.52 2.93
CA SER A 74 13.06 -25.31 3.21
C SER A 74 11.83 -24.77 2.46
N GLY A 75 11.79 -23.47 2.17
CA GLY A 75 10.77 -22.84 1.34
C GLY A 75 10.86 -23.25 -0.14
N GLU A 76 12.05 -23.49 -0.68
CA GLU A 76 12.26 -23.92 -2.07
C GLU A 76 11.67 -25.31 -2.35
N THR A 77 11.58 -26.16 -1.33
CA THR A 77 10.95 -27.49 -1.40
C THR A 77 9.42 -27.44 -1.32
N ILE A 78 8.81 -26.31 -0.95
CA ILE A 78 7.34 -26.17 -0.90
C ILE A 78 6.83 -25.80 -2.29
N ILE A 79 6.49 -26.83 -3.06
CA ILE A 79 5.81 -26.69 -4.35
C ILE A 79 4.38 -26.21 -4.07
N GLY A 80 4.08 -24.96 -4.43
CA GLY A 80 2.73 -24.39 -4.27
C GLY A 80 1.67 -25.22 -4.99
N LEU A 81 0.43 -25.21 -4.49
CA LEU A 81 -0.69 -26.07 -4.93
C LEU A 81 -1.00 -26.02 -6.44
N GLN A 82 -0.41 -25.07 -7.17
CA GLN A 82 -0.59 -24.85 -8.61
C GLN A 82 0.65 -25.14 -9.46
N ALA A 83 1.75 -25.60 -8.87
CA ALA A 83 2.93 -26.05 -9.62
C ALA A 83 2.70 -27.47 -10.17
N GLY A 84 1.67 -27.59 -11.00
CA GLY A 84 1.42 -28.75 -11.84
C GLY A 84 2.46 -28.83 -12.94
N ASN A 85 3.20 -29.93 -12.99
CA ASN A 85 4.09 -30.22 -14.09
C ASN A 85 3.25 -30.65 -15.31
N ASN A 86 3.29 -29.87 -16.41
CA ASN A 86 2.60 -30.19 -17.66
C ASN A 86 3.27 -31.33 -18.46
N LYS A 87 4.42 -31.86 -18.03
CA LYS A 87 5.17 -32.91 -18.77
C LYS A 87 4.64 -34.34 -18.56
N GLY A 88 3.33 -34.50 -18.37
CA GLY A 88 2.72 -35.83 -18.22
C GLY A 88 1.19 -35.81 -18.11
N ALA A 89 0.58 -34.68 -17.76
CA ALA A 89 -0.85 -34.50 -17.86
C ALA A 89 -1.26 -34.21 -19.31
N THR A 90 -1.32 -35.24 -20.16
CA THR A 90 -2.07 -35.11 -21.41
C THR A 90 -3.52 -34.81 -21.08
N GLN A 91 -4.01 -33.65 -21.49
CA GLN A 91 -5.44 -33.29 -21.51
C GLN A 91 -6.24 -34.15 -22.52
N ALA A 92 -5.78 -35.37 -22.80
CA ALA A 92 -6.49 -36.33 -23.64
C ALA A 92 -7.64 -36.89 -22.81
N GLY A 93 -8.86 -36.42 -23.07
CA GLY A 93 -10.08 -36.89 -22.39
C GLY A 93 -10.78 -35.88 -21.48
N GLN A 94 -10.28 -34.63 -21.33
CA GLN A 94 -11.11 -33.58 -20.72
C GLN A 94 -12.24 -33.19 -21.67
N SER A 95 -13.45 -33.69 -21.40
CA SER A 95 -14.68 -33.21 -22.00
C SER A 95 -15.19 -32.01 -21.19
N PHE A 96 -14.94 -30.79 -21.69
CA PHE A 96 -15.56 -29.60 -21.13
C PHE A 96 -17.03 -29.53 -21.56
N GLY A 97 -17.90 -30.17 -20.76
CA GLY A 97 -19.34 -29.98 -20.80
C GLY A 97 -20.01 -30.34 -22.11
N ALA A 98 -20.92 -31.32 -22.10
CA ALA A 98 -21.76 -31.60 -23.26
C ALA A 98 -22.45 -30.29 -23.73
N THR A 99 -22.29 -29.96 -25.02
CA THR A 99 -23.00 -28.82 -25.63
C THR A 99 -24.50 -29.02 -25.42
N ARG A 100 -25.13 -28.10 -24.68
CA ARG A 100 -26.57 -28.10 -24.41
C ARG A 100 -27.30 -27.98 -25.74
N LYS A 101 -27.87 -29.07 -26.27
CA LYS A 101 -28.78 -29.00 -27.41
C LYS A 101 -30.08 -28.33 -26.97
N ILE A 102 -30.27 -27.06 -27.33
CA ILE A 102 -31.60 -26.44 -27.27
C ILE A 102 -32.34 -26.86 -28.53
N LEU A 103 -33.31 -27.76 -28.40
CA LEU A 103 -34.30 -28.02 -29.45
C LEU A 103 -35.34 -26.89 -29.38
N LEU A 104 -35.30 -25.96 -30.33
CA LEU A 104 -36.35 -24.97 -30.53
C LEU A 104 -37.38 -25.56 -31.49
N GLY A 105 -38.60 -25.81 -31.01
CA GLY A 105 -39.74 -26.12 -31.87
C GLY A 105 -40.78 -27.08 -31.26
N LYS A 106 -41.71 -26.53 -30.49
CA LYS A 106 -43.16 -26.66 -30.66
C LYS A 106 -43.85 -25.54 -29.88
#